data_AF-A0A4R8QF70-F1
#
_entry.id   AF-A0A4R8QF70-F1
#
_cell.length_a   1.000
_cell.length_b   1.000
_cell.length_c   1.000
_cell.angle_alpha   90.00
_cell.angle_beta   90.00
_cell.angle_gamma   90.00
#
_symmetry.space_group_name_H-M   'P 1'
#
loop_
_entity.id
_entity.type
_entity.pdbx_description
1 polymer ?
#
loop_
_entity_poly.entity_id
_entity_poly.type
_entity_poly.pdbx_seq_one_letter_code
_entity_poly.pdbx_strand_id
1 'polypeptide(L)'
;MAPSAVLSPVKDQFEASLTTPNSKAMKLNNGFSSSATHNAIPIDAPLNANHKWWWDRCAPLLNSMLDSSEGYTNEEKADHLRVFRDVVCPSFGLPTPQAQVRPLLTYDGSTFEPSWNFTKGDDGVIRYTFEPLGDSAGSPEDPFAGDIGRSMIPILSRVSSDVDMRWYEQILAAWFVSPQEAEAARANMPAFIARVPQLFLAYDMKRAQRTLKAYFFPVLKHFAHNIPTSDLVFDMIRNLRPCGEALAKPAAKLQAYLAGCREPCLVEMMAIDCVDPRRARVKIYARTLSNSRAVLADALTLGGAQADEAALAGVETADKVWHLLLDEPGGMAAAQRKNARDMRNLHKGICFAFELRQGEERVDVKAHLPWGQTSRSDAQTVDNFTRALRNVGWDASADKFARGAADTARLQGQDYSKAGGLSYVSYNYGTKGCYMSSYFSPLVQENL
;
A
#
# COMPACT_ATOMS: atom_id res chain seq x y z
N MET A 1 -16.76 38.01 9.35
CA MET A 1 -16.18 38.85 8.30
C MET A 1 -14.95 38.14 7.75
N ALA A 2 -15.00 37.73 6.49
CA ALA A 2 -13.87 37.15 5.78
C ALA A 2 -12.75 38.17 5.56
N PRO A 3 -11.49 37.74 5.35
CA PRO A 3 -10.54 38.51 4.57
C PRO A 3 -10.27 37.82 3.23
N SER A 4 -10.56 38.56 2.16
CA SER A 4 -10.21 38.27 0.78
C SER A 4 -8.78 38.72 0.44
N ALA A 5 -8.15 37.94 -0.42
CA ALA A 5 -7.27 38.31 -1.54
C ALA A 5 -5.92 39.03 -1.29
N VAL A 6 -4.84 38.39 -1.78
CA VAL A 6 -3.82 39.04 -2.63
C VAL A 6 -3.40 38.07 -3.74
N LEU A 7 -3.75 38.41 -4.98
CA LEU A 7 -3.19 37.87 -6.23
C LEU A 7 -2.46 39.02 -6.91
N SER A 8 -1.24 38.78 -7.40
CA SER A 8 -0.54 39.66 -8.36
C SER A 8 -0.13 38.85 -9.59
N PRO A 9 -0.28 39.39 -10.81
CA PRO A 9 0.08 38.71 -12.05
C PRO A 9 1.50 39.12 -12.51
N VAL A 10 2.26 38.19 -13.06
CA VAL A 10 3.40 38.52 -13.94
C VAL A 10 3.31 37.64 -15.17
N LYS A 11 3.20 38.31 -16.33
CA LYS A 11 3.27 37.75 -17.67
C LYS A 11 4.55 38.30 -18.34
N ASP A 12 5.11 37.43 -19.16
CA ASP A 12 6.01 37.68 -20.29
C ASP A 12 7.44 38.18 -20.02
N GLN A 13 8.39 37.25 -20.23
CA GLN A 13 9.58 37.49 -21.06
C GLN A 13 10.11 36.13 -21.57
N PHE A 14 9.77 35.81 -22.81
CA PHE A 14 10.46 34.83 -23.65
C PHE A 14 11.33 35.62 -24.61
N GLU A 15 12.63 35.34 -24.67
CA GLU A 15 13.38 35.19 -25.93
C GLU A 15 14.83 34.72 -25.71
N ALA A 16 15.25 33.83 -26.61
CA ALA A 16 16.60 33.55 -27.09
C ALA A 16 17.60 32.78 -26.19
N SER A 17 17.76 31.48 -26.49
CA SER A 17 18.86 30.94 -27.32
C SER A 17 19.34 29.58 -26.83
N LEU A 18 19.04 28.56 -27.63
CA LEU A 18 19.52 27.18 -27.49
C LEU A 18 20.95 27.09 -28.02
N THR A 19 21.91 26.87 -27.12
CA THR A 19 23.23 26.32 -27.47
C THR A 19 23.54 25.17 -26.53
N THR A 20 23.49 23.95 -27.06
CA THR A 20 23.93 22.70 -26.43
C THR A 20 25.45 22.66 -26.33
N PRO A 21 25.98 21.99 -25.28
CA PRO A 21 27.14 21.14 -25.48
C PRO A 21 26.98 19.75 -24.85
N ASN A 22 27.08 18.75 -25.73
CA ASN A 22 27.79 17.47 -25.55
C ASN A 22 27.73 16.76 -24.19
N SER A 23 26.77 15.83 -24.04
CA SER A 23 26.97 14.64 -23.21
C SER A 23 27.42 13.47 -24.10
N LYS A 24 28.64 13.00 -23.91
CA LYS A 24 29.15 11.76 -24.51
C LYS A 24 28.23 10.59 -24.11
N ALA A 25 27.46 10.09 -25.07
CA ALA A 25 26.72 8.85 -24.93
C ALA A 25 27.74 7.68 -24.86
N MET A 26 27.79 7.01 -23.71
CA MET A 26 28.39 5.68 -23.60
C MET A 26 27.52 4.72 -24.42
N LYS A 27 28.00 4.33 -25.61
CA LYS A 27 27.46 3.19 -26.36
C LYS A 27 27.71 1.92 -25.55
N LEU A 28 26.68 1.41 -24.88
CA LEU A 28 26.67 0.04 -24.40
C LEU A 28 26.34 -0.87 -25.58
N ASN A 29 27.31 -1.73 -25.90
CA ASN A 29 27.24 -2.71 -26.97
C ASN A 29 26.00 -3.60 -26.85
N ASN A 30 25.28 -3.74 -27.97
CA ASN A 30 24.31 -4.80 -28.21
C ASN A 30 25.02 -6.15 -28.20
N GLY A 31 24.69 -6.99 -27.24
CA GLY A 31 25.29 -8.31 -27.13
C GLY A 31 24.84 -9.09 -25.91
N PHE A 32 23.53 -9.16 -25.64
CA PHE A 32 22.98 -10.24 -24.81
C PHE A 32 21.78 -10.82 -25.55
N SER A 33 22.05 -11.95 -26.21
CA SER A 33 21.04 -12.90 -26.65
C SER A 33 20.16 -13.23 -25.45
N SER A 34 18.85 -13.03 -25.61
CA SER A 34 17.84 -13.41 -24.63
C SER A 34 17.99 -14.91 -24.38
N SER A 35 18.37 -15.30 -23.16
CA SER A 35 18.15 -16.68 -22.73
C SER A 35 16.64 -16.85 -22.58
N ALA A 36 16.00 -17.38 -23.63
CA ALA A 36 14.62 -17.80 -23.57
C ALA A 36 14.44 -18.71 -22.34
N THR A 37 13.55 -18.32 -21.44
CA THR A 37 13.10 -19.10 -20.29
C THR A 37 12.39 -20.35 -20.78
N HIS A 38 13.13 -21.43 -21.02
CA HIS A 38 12.63 -22.65 -21.67
C HIS A 38 11.55 -23.44 -20.89
N ASN A 39 11.10 -22.99 -19.70
CA ASN A 39 10.15 -23.72 -18.84
C ASN A 39 8.98 -22.87 -18.28
N ALA A 40 8.67 -21.70 -18.84
CA ALA A 40 7.52 -20.92 -18.38
C ALA A 40 6.20 -21.65 -18.69
N ILE A 41 5.33 -21.83 -17.68
CA ILE A 41 4.01 -22.43 -17.85
C ILE A 41 3.04 -21.33 -18.34
N PRO A 42 2.50 -21.43 -19.57
CA PRO A 42 1.58 -20.41 -20.08
C PRO A 42 0.27 -20.42 -19.26
N ILE A 43 -0.26 -19.23 -18.98
CA ILE A 43 -1.57 -19.03 -18.36
C ILE A 43 -2.47 -18.36 -19.38
N ASP A 44 -3.55 -19.05 -19.77
CA ASP A 44 -4.56 -18.48 -20.65
C ASP A 44 -5.24 -17.29 -19.98
N ALA A 45 -5.48 -16.23 -20.75
CA ALA A 45 -6.22 -15.05 -20.29
C ALA A 45 -7.69 -15.41 -19.98
N PRO A 46 -8.38 -14.60 -19.16
CA PRO A 46 -9.81 -14.76 -18.94
C PRO A 46 -10.62 -14.71 -20.23
N LEU A 47 -11.71 -15.49 -20.31
CA LEU A 47 -12.64 -15.47 -21.44
C LEU A 47 -13.61 -14.27 -21.39
N ASN A 48 -13.99 -13.85 -20.18
CA ASN A 48 -14.83 -12.66 -20.01
C ASN A 48 -14.03 -11.40 -20.39
N ALA A 49 -14.60 -10.56 -21.25
CA ALA A 49 -13.92 -9.37 -21.79
C ALA A 49 -13.50 -8.36 -20.71
N ASN A 50 -14.32 -8.14 -19.68
CA ASN A 50 -14.00 -7.23 -18.57
C ASN A 50 -12.83 -7.79 -17.75
N HIS A 51 -12.88 -9.08 -17.42
CA HIS A 51 -11.79 -9.72 -16.67
C HIS A 51 -10.49 -9.73 -17.48
N LYS A 52 -10.59 -9.96 -18.80
CA LYS A 52 -9.45 -9.90 -19.71
C LYS A 52 -8.83 -8.51 -19.76
N TRP A 53 -9.64 -7.47 -19.78
CA TRP A 53 -9.16 -6.09 -19.77
C TRP A 53 -8.27 -5.79 -18.56
N TRP A 54 -8.69 -6.27 -17.38
CA TRP A 54 -7.92 -6.17 -16.14
C TRP A 54 -6.66 -7.04 -16.16
N TRP A 55 -6.81 -8.29 -16.59
CA TRP A 55 -5.69 -9.23 -16.72
C TRP A 55 -4.57 -8.67 -17.59
N ASP A 56 -4.90 -8.15 -18.78
CA ASP A 56 -3.93 -7.65 -19.75
C ASP A 56 -3.11 -6.47 -19.21
N ARG A 57 -3.63 -5.71 -18.22
CA ARG A 57 -2.94 -4.55 -17.63
C ARG A 57 -2.27 -4.83 -16.30
N CYS A 58 -2.82 -5.73 -15.48
CA CYS A 58 -2.29 -6.01 -14.14
C CYS A 58 -1.34 -7.22 -14.11
N ALA A 59 -1.65 -8.29 -14.85
CA ALA A 59 -0.89 -9.54 -14.78
C ALA A 59 0.56 -9.42 -15.28
N PRO A 60 0.91 -8.63 -16.31
CA PRO A 60 2.30 -8.47 -16.74
C PRO A 60 3.21 -7.93 -15.63
N LEU A 61 2.73 -6.96 -14.84
CA LEU A 61 3.47 -6.41 -13.70
C LEU A 61 3.70 -7.47 -12.62
N LEU A 62 2.66 -8.19 -12.24
CA LEU A 62 2.76 -9.27 -11.25
C LEU A 62 3.73 -10.37 -11.72
N ASN A 63 3.61 -10.82 -12.96
CA ASN A 63 4.49 -11.85 -13.52
C ASN A 63 5.95 -11.39 -13.55
N SER A 64 6.21 -10.17 -14.02
CA SER A 64 7.56 -9.60 -14.03
C SER A 64 8.17 -9.58 -12.63
N MET A 65 7.41 -9.18 -11.60
CA MET A 65 7.90 -9.15 -10.22
C MET A 65 8.18 -10.55 -9.66
N LEU A 66 7.30 -11.52 -9.95
CA LEU A 66 7.51 -12.92 -9.54
C LEU A 66 8.75 -13.54 -10.21
N ASP A 67 9.01 -13.19 -11.46
CA ASP A 67 10.22 -13.61 -12.19
C ASP A 67 11.47 -12.96 -11.58
N SER A 68 11.46 -11.63 -11.42
CA SER A 68 12.61 -10.87 -10.92
C SER A 68 12.95 -11.15 -9.45
N SER A 69 12.02 -11.68 -8.65
CA SER A 69 12.30 -12.01 -7.26
C SER A 69 13.20 -13.24 -7.08
N GLU A 70 13.29 -14.09 -8.12
CA GLU A 70 14.06 -15.35 -8.14
C GLU A 70 13.63 -16.33 -7.01
N GLY A 71 12.48 -16.09 -6.39
CA GLY A 71 12.00 -16.79 -5.20
C GLY A 71 10.92 -17.84 -5.44
N TYR A 72 10.50 -18.07 -6.69
CA TYR A 72 9.37 -18.95 -7.02
C TYR A 72 9.72 -19.93 -8.14
N THR A 73 9.25 -21.17 -8.05
CA THR A 73 9.30 -22.09 -9.19
C THR A 73 8.29 -21.70 -10.27
N ASN A 74 8.40 -22.26 -11.47
CA ASN A 74 7.43 -21.97 -12.54
C ASN A 74 6.02 -22.46 -12.18
N GLU A 75 5.91 -23.57 -11.44
CA GLU A 75 4.65 -24.11 -10.94
C GLU A 75 4.01 -23.18 -9.89
N GLU A 76 4.81 -22.67 -8.96
CA GLU A 76 4.34 -21.73 -7.93
C GLU A 76 3.86 -20.42 -8.56
N LYS A 77 4.60 -19.87 -9.53
CA LYS A 77 4.18 -18.67 -10.28
C LYS A 77 2.88 -18.92 -11.04
N ALA A 78 2.80 -20.04 -11.76
CA ALA A 78 1.61 -20.41 -12.50
C ALA A 78 0.38 -20.54 -11.58
N ASP A 79 0.55 -21.12 -10.40
CA ASP A 79 -0.52 -21.26 -9.40
C ASP A 79 -0.99 -19.89 -8.86
N HIS A 80 -0.07 -19.00 -8.50
CA HIS A 80 -0.43 -17.63 -8.09
C HIS A 80 -1.14 -16.84 -9.20
N LEU A 81 -0.66 -16.96 -10.44
CA LEU A 81 -1.27 -16.28 -11.59
C LEU A 81 -2.66 -16.83 -11.94
N ARG A 82 -2.91 -18.14 -11.75
CA ARG A 82 -4.26 -18.71 -11.90
C ARG A 82 -5.22 -18.14 -10.86
N VAL A 83 -4.81 -18.05 -9.59
CA VAL A 83 -5.62 -17.41 -8.55
C VAL A 83 -5.86 -15.94 -8.86
N PHE A 84 -4.84 -15.22 -9.35
CA PHE A 84 -5.01 -13.84 -9.77
C PHE A 84 -6.03 -13.70 -10.92
N ARG A 85 -5.97 -14.59 -11.91
CA ARG A 85 -6.89 -14.65 -13.05
C ARG A 85 -8.33 -14.99 -12.64
N ASP A 86 -8.50 -16.00 -11.81
CA ASP A 86 -9.80 -16.63 -11.55
C ASP A 86 -10.54 -16.04 -10.35
N VAL A 87 -9.84 -15.34 -9.45
CA VAL A 87 -10.42 -14.80 -8.21
C VAL A 87 -10.25 -13.30 -8.12
N VAL A 88 -9.05 -12.78 -8.42
CA VAL A 88 -8.73 -11.38 -8.19
C VAL A 88 -9.26 -10.49 -9.32
N CYS A 89 -8.91 -10.78 -10.58
CA CYS A 89 -9.40 -10.00 -11.74
C CYS A 89 -10.94 -9.89 -11.81
N PRO A 90 -11.73 -10.96 -11.56
CA PRO A 90 -13.19 -10.87 -11.53
C PRO A 90 -13.75 -9.97 -10.43
N SER A 91 -12.98 -9.71 -9.37
CA SER A 91 -13.45 -8.88 -8.26
C SER A 91 -13.33 -7.37 -8.53
N PHE A 92 -12.60 -6.96 -9.56
CA PHE A 92 -12.27 -5.55 -9.82
C PHE A 92 -13.45 -4.71 -10.34
N GLY A 93 -14.57 -5.34 -10.68
CA GLY A 93 -15.73 -4.68 -11.25
C GLY A 93 -15.51 -4.26 -12.71
N LEU A 94 -16.37 -3.35 -13.17
CA LEU A 94 -16.36 -2.92 -14.57
C LEU A 94 -15.11 -2.07 -14.90
N PRO A 95 -14.48 -2.27 -16.06
CA PRO A 95 -13.36 -1.45 -16.52
C PRO A 95 -13.83 -0.04 -16.92
N THR A 96 -12.89 0.89 -17.03
CA THR A 96 -13.18 2.23 -17.58
C THR A 96 -13.44 2.18 -19.08
N PRO A 97 -14.36 3.01 -19.61
CA PRO A 97 -15.11 4.08 -18.93
C PRO A 97 -16.44 3.65 -18.30
N GLN A 98 -16.77 2.35 -18.24
CA GLN A 98 -18.04 1.86 -17.70
C GLN A 98 -18.10 1.88 -16.16
N ALA A 99 -16.94 1.90 -15.49
CA ALA A 99 -16.85 2.01 -14.04
C ALA A 99 -17.60 3.25 -13.51
N GLN A 100 -18.47 3.06 -12.51
CA GLN A 100 -19.18 4.17 -11.85
C GLN A 100 -18.41 4.74 -10.65
N VAL A 101 -17.46 3.97 -10.11
CA VAL A 101 -16.60 4.38 -9.01
C VAL A 101 -15.13 4.26 -9.39
N ARG A 102 -14.34 5.18 -8.87
CA ARG A 102 -12.89 5.13 -8.92
C ARG A 102 -12.38 4.25 -7.77
N PRO A 103 -11.51 3.24 -8.04
CA PRO A 103 -10.80 2.53 -6.97
C PRO A 103 -9.93 3.49 -6.15
N LEU A 104 -9.74 3.17 -4.88
CA LEU A 104 -9.08 4.00 -3.87
C LEU A 104 -7.80 3.36 -3.32
N LEU A 105 -7.42 2.16 -3.78
CA LEU A 105 -6.21 1.49 -3.33
C LEU A 105 -4.94 2.29 -3.67
N THR A 106 -4.83 2.76 -4.92
CA THR A 106 -3.71 3.57 -5.37
C THR A 106 -4.17 4.99 -5.72
N TYR A 107 -3.25 5.94 -5.67
CA TYR A 107 -3.56 7.34 -5.97
C TYR A 107 -3.95 7.54 -7.46
N ASP A 108 -3.40 6.71 -8.36
CA ASP A 108 -3.77 6.69 -9.78
C ASP A 108 -5.11 5.97 -10.04
N GLY A 109 -5.70 5.32 -9.03
CA GLY A 109 -7.00 4.66 -9.11
C GLY A 109 -6.92 3.23 -9.61
N SER A 110 -5.73 2.64 -9.70
CA SER A 110 -5.57 1.21 -9.95
C SER A 110 -6.15 0.42 -8.77
N THR A 111 -6.84 -0.66 -9.08
CA THR A 111 -7.43 -1.57 -8.08
C THR A 111 -6.45 -2.63 -7.56
N PHE A 112 -5.22 -2.62 -8.06
CA PHE A 112 -4.20 -3.62 -7.79
C PHE A 112 -2.86 -2.95 -7.50
N GLU A 113 -2.20 -3.37 -6.42
CA GLU A 113 -0.90 -2.84 -6.00
C GLU A 113 0.01 -3.99 -5.53
N PRO A 114 0.87 -4.52 -6.41
CA PRO A 114 1.88 -5.49 -6.01
C PRO A 114 3.02 -4.81 -5.25
N SER A 115 3.64 -5.54 -4.32
CA SER A 115 4.78 -5.05 -3.55
C SER A 115 5.85 -6.12 -3.42
N TRP A 116 7.08 -5.65 -3.28
CA TRP A 116 8.26 -6.47 -3.12
C TRP A 116 8.92 -6.16 -1.78
N ASN A 117 9.06 -7.18 -0.94
CA ASN A 117 9.69 -7.05 0.36
C ASN A 117 11.15 -7.51 0.40
N PHE A 118 11.96 -6.71 1.11
CA PHE A 118 13.34 -6.97 1.46
C PHE A 118 13.51 -6.97 2.99
N THR A 119 14.08 -8.04 3.53
CA THR A 119 14.48 -8.15 4.93
C THR A 119 15.69 -9.09 5.04
N LYS A 120 16.40 -9.05 6.16
CA LYS A 120 17.55 -9.94 6.39
C LYS A 120 17.14 -11.41 6.26
N GLY A 121 17.79 -12.14 5.36
CA GLY A 121 17.59 -13.58 5.16
C GLY A 121 16.31 -13.97 4.39
N ASP A 122 15.51 -13.01 3.93
CA ASP A 122 14.34 -13.24 3.07
C ASP A 122 14.20 -12.04 2.12
N ASP A 123 14.74 -12.18 0.90
CA ASP A 123 15.08 -11.06 0.02
C ASP A 123 14.25 -11.04 -1.29
N GLY A 124 13.02 -11.57 -1.25
CA GLY A 124 12.28 -11.82 -2.50
C GLY A 124 10.77 -12.02 -2.39
N VAL A 125 10.11 -11.69 -1.28
CA VAL A 125 8.67 -11.98 -1.13
C VAL A 125 7.84 -10.96 -1.90
N ILE A 126 7.15 -11.44 -2.93
CA ILE A 126 6.13 -10.68 -3.64
C ILE A 126 4.79 -10.82 -2.93
N ARG A 127 4.06 -9.71 -2.90
CA ARG A 127 2.73 -9.60 -2.32
C ARG A 127 1.90 -8.75 -3.23
N TYR A 128 0.60 -8.75 -3.03
CA TYR A 128 -0.23 -7.72 -3.62
C TYR A 128 -1.41 -7.41 -2.74
N THR A 129 -1.84 -6.16 -2.80
CA THR A 129 -3.11 -5.70 -2.27
C THR A 129 -4.03 -5.42 -3.45
N PHE A 130 -5.33 -5.60 -3.25
CA PHE A 130 -6.34 -5.25 -4.22
C PHE A 130 -7.63 -4.75 -3.56
N GLU A 131 -8.39 -3.96 -4.30
CA GLU A 131 -9.71 -3.51 -3.90
C GLU A 131 -10.80 -4.30 -4.65
N PRO A 132 -11.51 -5.22 -3.99
CA PRO A 132 -12.68 -5.81 -4.61
C PRO A 132 -13.80 -4.76 -4.70
N LEU A 133 -14.35 -4.57 -5.90
CA LEU A 133 -15.45 -3.65 -6.17
C LEU A 133 -16.72 -4.39 -6.57
N GLY A 134 -16.61 -5.38 -7.46
CA GLY A 134 -17.76 -6.05 -8.07
C GLY A 134 -18.47 -5.21 -9.14
N ASP A 135 -19.36 -5.84 -9.89
CA ASP A 135 -20.00 -5.22 -11.06
C ASP A 135 -21.08 -4.18 -10.68
N SER A 136 -21.61 -4.25 -9.45
CA SER A 136 -22.60 -3.32 -8.89
C SER A 136 -21.98 -2.05 -8.29
N ALA A 137 -20.65 -1.97 -8.21
CA ALA A 137 -19.96 -0.90 -7.52
C ALA A 137 -20.39 0.50 -8.01
N GLY A 138 -20.98 1.29 -7.11
CA GLY A 138 -21.48 2.63 -7.40
C GLY A 138 -22.96 2.71 -7.76
N SER A 139 -23.66 1.58 -7.90
CA SER A 139 -25.10 1.58 -8.11
C SER A 139 -25.84 2.14 -6.89
N PRO A 140 -27.12 2.52 -7.03
CA PRO A 140 -27.95 2.92 -5.88
C PRO A 140 -28.00 1.87 -4.76
N GLU A 141 -27.91 0.59 -5.10
CA GLU A 141 -27.93 -0.54 -4.17
C GLU A 141 -26.56 -0.78 -3.51
N ASP A 142 -25.46 -0.49 -4.22
CA ASP A 142 -24.08 -0.66 -3.74
C ASP A 142 -23.21 0.61 -3.91
N PRO A 143 -23.59 1.73 -3.26
CA PRO A 143 -22.99 3.04 -3.53
C PRO A 143 -21.53 3.18 -3.04
N PHE A 144 -21.06 2.23 -2.23
CA PHE A 144 -19.70 2.22 -1.67
C PHE A 144 -18.90 0.96 -2.04
N ALA A 145 -19.42 0.09 -2.92
CA ALA A 145 -18.77 -1.14 -3.37
C ALA A 145 -18.42 -2.09 -2.21
N GLY A 146 -19.40 -2.34 -1.34
CA GLY A 146 -19.27 -3.23 -0.18
C GLY A 146 -19.85 -4.62 -0.42
N ASP A 147 -20.82 -4.78 -1.32
CA ASP A 147 -21.60 -6.02 -1.42
C ASP A 147 -20.73 -7.24 -1.76
N ILE A 148 -19.69 -7.04 -2.57
CA ILE A 148 -18.75 -8.09 -2.96
C ILE A 148 -18.00 -8.71 -1.76
N GLY A 149 -17.76 -7.95 -0.68
CA GLY A 149 -16.90 -8.41 0.42
C GLY A 149 -17.42 -9.68 1.11
N ARG A 150 -18.75 -9.87 1.16
CA ARG A 150 -19.35 -11.10 1.73
C ARG A 150 -19.36 -12.24 0.71
N SER A 151 -19.61 -11.96 -0.56
CA SER A 151 -19.71 -12.99 -1.60
C SER A 151 -18.37 -13.67 -1.89
N MET A 152 -17.25 -13.01 -1.59
CA MET A 152 -15.91 -13.57 -1.77
C MET A 152 -15.49 -14.60 -0.71
N ILE A 153 -16.16 -14.68 0.46
CA ILE A 153 -15.74 -15.56 1.56
C ILE A 153 -15.53 -17.02 1.10
N PRO A 154 -16.47 -17.66 0.37
CA PRO A 154 -16.31 -19.06 -0.01
C PRO A 154 -15.10 -19.32 -0.90
N ILE A 155 -14.78 -18.41 -1.82
CA ILE A 155 -13.65 -18.58 -2.74
C ILE A 155 -12.32 -18.24 -2.06
N LEU A 156 -12.28 -17.19 -1.24
CA LEU A 156 -11.10 -16.82 -0.44
C LEU A 156 -10.69 -17.97 0.49
N SER A 157 -11.66 -18.62 1.15
CA SER A 157 -11.41 -19.77 2.01
C SER A 157 -10.82 -20.99 1.28
N ARG A 158 -11.04 -21.11 -0.05
CA ARG A 158 -10.53 -22.24 -0.85
C ARG A 158 -9.13 -22.00 -1.39
N VAL A 159 -8.81 -20.76 -1.79
CA VAL A 159 -7.56 -20.44 -2.49
C VAL A 159 -6.43 -19.95 -1.56
N SER A 160 -6.78 -19.66 -0.31
CA SER A 160 -5.87 -19.18 0.73
C SER A 160 -5.32 -20.31 1.57
N SER A 161 -4.06 -20.17 1.98
CA SER A 161 -3.38 -21.09 2.89
C SER A 161 -3.71 -20.81 4.35
N ASP A 162 -3.92 -21.86 5.15
CA ASP A 162 -4.14 -21.79 6.61
C ASP A 162 -5.20 -20.75 7.03
N VAL A 163 -6.23 -20.59 6.21
CA VAL A 163 -7.18 -19.48 6.31
C VAL A 163 -8.19 -19.67 7.43
N ASP A 164 -8.46 -18.58 8.15
CA ASP A 164 -9.51 -18.49 9.15
C ASP A 164 -10.27 -17.17 8.98
N MET A 165 -11.58 -17.28 8.76
CA MET A 165 -12.45 -16.14 8.43
C MET A 165 -13.21 -15.60 9.64
N ARG A 166 -13.01 -16.13 10.86
CA ARG A 166 -13.83 -15.74 12.02
C ARG A 166 -13.72 -14.25 12.35
N TRP A 167 -12.52 -13.69 12.39
CA TRP A 167 -12.34 -12.24 12.60
C TRP A 167 -12.82 -11.44 11.39
N TYR A 168 -12.59 -11.93 10.16
CA TYR A 168 -13.07 -11.31 8.94
C TYR A 168 -14.58 -11.10 8.97
N GLU A 169 -15.34 -12.15 9.28
CA GLU A 169 -16.81 -12.14 9.32
C GLU A 169 -17.35 -11.21 10.41
N GLN A 170 -16.72 -11.18 11.58
CA GLN A 170 -17.09 -10.26 12.67
C GLN A 170 -16.91 -8.79 12.28
N ILE A 171 -15.76 -8.44 11.69
CA ILE A 171 -15.48 -7.07 11.29
C ILE A 171 -16.39 -6.66 10.13
N LEU A 172 -16.61 -7.54 9.16
CA LEU A 172 -17.55 -7.31 8.06
C LEU A 172 -18.95 -7.04 8.60
N ALA A 173 -19.45 -7.89 9.52
CA ALA A 173 -20.78 -7.73 10.10
C ALA A 173 -20.95 -6.40 10.87
N ALA A 174 -19.88 -5.92 11.51
CA ALA A 174 -19.93 -4.69 12.28
C ALA A 174 -19.77 -3.42 11.43
N TRP A 175 -18.88 -3.45 10.45
CA TRP A 175 -18.41 -2.24 9.77
C TRP A 175 -18.93 -2.04 8.36
N PHE A 176 -19.42 -3.08 7.69
CA PHE A 176 -20.08 -2.86 6.41
C PHE A 176 -21.42 -2.17 6.65
N VAL A 177 -21.68 -1.12 5.87
CA VAL A 177 -22.87 -0.30 6.05
C VAL A 177 -24.12 -1.00 5.52
N SER A 178 -25.21 -0.93 6.27
CA SER A 178 -26.55 -1.21 5.73
C SER A 178 -26.98 -0.09 4.77
N PRO A 179 -28.05 -0.27 3.97
CA PRO A 179 -28.58 0.79 3.13
C PRO A 179 -28.90 2.08 3.90
N GLN A 180 -29.47 1.98 5.11
CA GLN A 180 -29.75 3.15 5.94
C GLN A 180 -28.47 3.84 6.42
N GLU A 181 -27.46 3.06 6.83
CA GLU A 181 -26.17 3.62 7.24
C GLU A 181 -25.42 4.24 6.06
N ALA A 182 -25.56 3.69 4.84
CA ALA A 182 -24.99 4.25 3.62
C ALA A 182 -25.62 5.61 3.30
N GLU A 183 -26.94 5.76 3.44
CA GLU A 183 -27.64 7.03 3.27
C GLU A 183 -27.20 8.05 4.33
N ALA A 184 -27.16 7.66 5.60
CA ALA A 184 -26.69 8.52 6.69
C ALA A 184 -25.23 8.95 6.49
N ALA A 185 -24.36 8.02 6.12
CA ALA A 185 -22.96 8.31 5.82
C ALA A 185 -22.84 9.30 4.66
N ARG A 186 -23.62 9.12 3.58
CA ARG A 186 -23.63 10.03 2.44
C ARG A 186 -24.06 11.45 2.83
N ALA A 187 -25.07 11.58 3.70
CA ALA A 187 -25.56 12.87 4.16
C ALA A 187 -24.56 13.63 5.04
N ASN A 188 -23.78 12.91 5.85
CA ASN A 188 -22.84 13.49 6.81
C ASN A 188 -21.41 13.65 6.27
N MET A 189 -21.05 12.93 5.21
CA MET A 189 -19.74 12.99 4.60
C MET A 189 -19.53 14.34 3.87
N PRO A 190 -18.33 14.94 3.92
CA PRO A 190 -18.03 16.14 3.15
C PRO A 190 -18.28 15.96 1.65
N ALA A 191 -18.92 16.93 1.01
CA ALA A 191 -19.35 16.85 -0.39
C ALA A 191 -18.21 16.61 -1.41
N PHE A 192 -16.97 16.95 -1.05
CA PHE A 192 -15.80 16.71 -1.91
C PHE A 192 -15.28 15.27 -1.84
N ILE A 193 -15.74 14.46 -0.89
CA ILE A 193 -15.39 13.04 -0.79
C ILE A 193 -16.42 12.25 -1.60
N ALA A 194 -16.00 11.72 -2.74
CA ALA A 194 -16.90 10.94 -3.60
C ALA A 194 -17.19 9.55 -3.04
N ARG A 195 -16.19 8.91 -2.42
CA ARG A 195 -16.27 7.54 -1.92
C ARG A 195 -15.25 7.32 -0.79
N VAL A 196 -15.54 6.34 0.05
CA VAL A 196 -14.67 5.78 1.09
C VAL A 196 -14.61 4.27 0.87
N PRO A 197 -13.44 3.62 0.93
CA PRO A 197 -13.35 2.18 0.76
C PRO A 197 -13.96 1.47 1.98
N GLN A 198 -14.42 0.23 1.83
CA GLN A 198 -14.85 -0.61 2.95
C GLN A 198 -13.89 -1.77 3.22
N LEU A 199 -13.25 -2.27 2.16
CA LEU A 199 -12.39 -3.44 2.21
C LEU A 199 -11.27 -3.34 1.18
N PHE A 200 -10.04 -3.59 1.60
CA PHE A 200 -8.99 -4.11 0.73
C PHE A 200 -8.60 -5.51 1.16
N LEU A 201 -8.13 -6.32 0.21
CA LEU A 201 -7.63 -7.67 0.43
C LEU A 201 -6.17 -7.74 -0.01
N ALA A 202 -5.38 -8.59 0.62
CA ALA A 202 -4.01 -8.82 0.17
C ALA A 202 -3.59 -10.28 0.32
N TYR A 203 -2.64 -10.67 -0.51
CA TYR A 203 -1.94 -11.95 -0.38
C TYR A 203 -0.45 -11.72 -0.14
N ASP A 204 0.06 -12.29 0.94
CA ASP A 204 1.49 -12.55 1.08
C ASP A 204 1.79 -13.88 0.39
N MET A 205 2.49 -13.84 -0.75
CA MET A 205 2.85 -15.05 -1.49
C MET A 205 4.23 -15.51 -1.05
N LYS A 206 4.33 -16.61 -0.33
CA LYS A 206 5.61 -17.19 0.09
C LYS A 206 5.75 -18.57 -0.49
N ARG A 207 6.59 -18.72 -1.53
CA ARG A 207 6.65 -19.97 -2.30
C ARG A 207 5.25 -20.32 -2.79
N ALA A 208 4.80 -21.56 -2.69
CA ALA A 208 3.42 -21.95 -2.99
C ALA A 208 2.33 -21.36 -2.06
N GLN A 209 2.68 -20.82 -0.88
CA GLN A 209 1.69 -20.38 0.10
C GLN A 209 1.13 -18.99 -0.21
N ARG A 210 -0.17 -18.81 0.04
CA ARG A 210 -0.90 -17.53 -0.07
C ARG A 210 -1.59 -17.21 1.24
N THR A 211 -0.98 -16.36 2.06
CA THR A 211 -1.61 -15.90 3.30
C THR A 211 -2.50 -14.70 3.03
N LEU A 212 -3.80 -14.85 3.29
CA LEU A 212 -4.79 -13.80 3.14
C LEU A 212 -4.69 -12.77 4.27
N LYS A 213 -4.81 -11.50 3.91
CA LYS A 213 -5.04 -10.38 4.83
C LYS A 213 -6.22 -9.56 4.35
N ALA A 214 -6.92 -8.95 5.29
CA ALA A 214 -8.03 -8.05 5.01
C ALA A 214 -7.85 -6.73 5.74
N TYR A 215 -8.15 -5.63 5.08
CA TYR A 215 -8.05 -4.25 5.57
C TYR A 215 -9.45 -3.66 5.55
N PHE A 216 -9.97 -3.28 6.71
CA PHE A 216 -11.32 -2.80 6.88
C PHE A 216 -11.32 -1.33 7.31
N PHE A 217 -12.28 -0.58 6.77
CA PHE A 217 -12.34 0.87 6.93
C PHE A 217 -13.61 1.27 7.70
N PRO A 218 -13.49 1.71 8.97
CA PRO A 218 -14.64 2.10 9.78
C PRO A 218 -15.18 3.50 9.45
N VAL A 219 -14.59 4.19 8.46
CA VAL A 219 -14.86 5.61 8.16
C VAL A 219 -16.32 5.86 7.76
N LEU A 220 -16.98 4.92 7.05
CA LEU A 220 -18.41 5.07 6.75
C LEU A 220 -19.28 4.96 8.01
N LYS A 221 -18.93 4.08 8.96
CA LYS A 221 -19.61 4.00 10.26
C LYS A 221 -19.39 5.28 11.08
N HIS A 222 -18.19 5.87 10.99
CA HIS A 222 -17.94 7.19 11.58
C HIS A 222 -18.92 8.24 11.04
N PHE A 223 -19.09 8.34 9.72
CA PHE A 223 -20.04 9.29 9.15
C PHE A 223 -21.51 8.96 9.48
N ALA A 224 -21.88 7.68 9.49
CA ALA A 224 -23.26 7.28 9.79
C ALA A 224 -23.66 7.55 11.25
N HIS A 225 -22.74 7.32 12.20
CA HIS A 225 -23.04 7.31 13.64
C HIS A 225 -22.39 8.43 14.44
N ASN A 226 -21.53 9.24 13.82
CA ASN A 226 -20.72 10.26 14.48
C ASN A 226 -19.84 9.71 15.62
N ILE A 227 -19.27 8.51 15.42
CA ILE A 227 -18.34 7.86 16.36
C ILE A 227 -16.92 7.99 15.80
N PRO A 228 -15.91 8.46 16.57
CA PRO A 228 -14.53 8.51 16.09
C PRO A 228 -14.04 7.15 15.58
N THR A 229 -13.28 7.16 14.48
CA THR A 229 -12.71 5.92 13.92
C THR A 229 -11.77 5.21 14.89
N SER A 230 -11.04 5.97 15.72
CA SER A 230 -10.23 5.40 16.81
C SER A 230 -11.07 4.52 17.72
N ASP A 231 -12.22 5.03 18.15
CA ASP A 231 -13.09 4.36 19.12
C ASP A 231 -13.68 3.10 18.50
N LEU A 232 -14.17 3.20 17.25
CA LEU A 232 -14.65 2.04 16.48
C LEU A 232 -13.60 0.92 16.39
N VAL A 233 -12.34 1.26 16.10
CA VAL A 233 -11.24 0.30 15.98
C VAL A 233 -10.88 -0.33 17.32
N PHE A 234 -10.66 0.46 18.37
CA PHE A 234 -10.28 -0.08 19.67
C PHE A 234 -11.42 -0.86 20.34
N ASP A 235 -12.67 -0.48 20.10
CA ASP A 235 -13.85 -1.24 20.54
C ASP A 235 -13.94 -2.58 19.81
N MET A 236 -13.71 -2.59 18.49
CA MET A 236 -13.69 -3.82 17.71
C MET A 236 -12.64 -4.80 18.25
N ILE A 237 -11.41 -4.34 18.49
CA ILE A 237 -10.32 -5.19 19.00
C ILE A 237 -10.70 -5.87 20.32
N ARG A 238 -11.30 -5.13 21.25
CA ARG A 238 -11.77 -5.69 22.54
C ARG A 238 -12.87 -6.74 22.37
N ASN A 239 -13.67 -6.60 21.31
CA ASN A 239 -14.84 -7.44 21.03
C ASN A 239 -14.55 -8.61 20.09
N LEU A 240 -13.39 -8.66 19.43
CA LEU A 240 -13.00 -9.80 18.59
C LEU A 240 -13.02 -11.11 19.39
N ARG A 241 -13.58 -12.16 18.79
CA ARG A 241 -13.60 -13.51 19.33
C ARG A 241 -13.11 -14.54 18.30
N PRO A 242 -12.33 -15.56 18.71
CA PRO A 242 -11.62 -15.65 19.98
C PRO A 242 -10.47 -14.63 20.07
N CYS A 243 -9.85 -14.52 21.25
CA CYS A 243 -8.54 -13.89 21.46
C CYS A 243 -8.44 -12.35 21.35
N GLY A 244 -9.55 -11.61 21.22
CA GLY A 244 -9.50 -10.14 21.26
C GLY A 244 -8.97 -9.59 22.59
N GLU A 245 -9.32 -10.26 23.70
CA GLU A 245 -8.84 -9.94 25.04
C GLU A 245 -7.30 -10.03 25.18
N ALA A 246 -6.66 -10.90 24.41
CA ALA A 246 -5.21 -11.07 24.42
C ALA A 246 -4.45 -9.91 23.74
N LEU A 247 -5.16 -9.01 23.06
CA LEU A 247 -4.63 -7.80 22.44
C LEU A 247 -4.84 -6.53 23.29
N ALA A 248 -5.51 -6.64 24.45
CA ALA A 248 -5.95 -5.48 25.23
C ALA A 248 -4.78 -4.59 25.68
N LYS A 249 -3.66 -5.17 26.12
CA LYS A 249 -2.48 -4.42 26.60
C LYS A 249 -1.83 -3.58 25.48
N PRO A 250 -1.38 -4.16 24.36
CA PRO A 250 -0.77 -3.37 23.29
C PRO A 250 -1.77 -2.40 22.65
N ALA A 251 -3.07 -2.75 22.60
CA ALA A 251 -4.12 -1.84 22.15
C ALA A 251 -4.26 -0.60 23.04
N ALA A 252 -4.34 -0.77 24.37
CA ALA A 252 -4.44 0.36 25.30
C ALA A 252 -3.19 1.27 25.26
N LYS A 253 -2.00 0.67 25.16
CA LYS A 253 -0.74 1.41 25.00
C LYS A 253 -0.77 2.28 23.73
N LEU A 254 -1.19 1.72 22.60
CA LEU A 254 -1.28 2.47 21.36
C LEU A 254 -2.37 3.54 21.39
N GLN A 255 -3.54 3.25 21.97
CA GLN A 255 -4.64 4.21 22.10
C GLN A 255 -4.19 5.44 22.89
N ALA A 256 -3.47 5.25 23.99
CA ALA A 256 -2.91 6.34 24.79
C ALA A 256 -1.91 7.20 24.00
N TYR A 257 -1.03 6.58 23.20
CA TYR A 257 -0.11 7.31 22.33
C TYR A 257 -0.86 8.14 21.28
N LEU A 258 -1.82 7.53 20.55
CA LEU A 258 -2.54 8.23 19.49
C LEU A 258 -3.36 9.42 20.02
N ALA A 259 -3.91 9.32 21.23
CA ALA A 259 -4.64 10.41 21.88
C ALA A 259 -3.76 11.62 22.26
N GLY A 260 -2.45 11.42 22.44
CA GLY A 260 -1.51 12.45 22.90
C GLY A 260 -0.36 12.75 21.94
N CYS A 261 -0.32 12.15 20.76
CA CYS A 261 0.77 12.32 19.80
C CYS A 261 0.87 13.78 19.32
N ARG A 262 2.10 14.26 19.09
CA ARG A 262 2.36 15.67 18.78
C ARG A 262 1.85 16.06 17.39
N GLU A 263 2.08 15.20 16.42
CA GLU A 263 1.52 15.30 15.08
C GLU A 263 0.23 14.47 15.04
N PRO A 264 -0.93 15.07 14.77
CA PRO A 264 -2.19 14.32 14.70
C PRO A 264 -2.08 13.11 13.77
N CYS A 265 -2.37 11.94 14.31
CA CYS A 265 -2.27 10.65 13.62
C CYS A 265 -3.64 9.99 13.58
N LEU A 266 -4.42 10.26 12.53
CA LEU A 266 -5.83 9.85 12.44
C LEU A 266 -5.94 8.39 12.00
N VAL A 267 -6.69 7.59 12.76
CA VAL A 267 -6.95 6.17 12.45
C VAL A 267 -7.86 6.07 11.23
N GLU A 268 -7.42 5.38 10.18
CA GLU A 268 -8.15 5.25 8.91
C GLU A 268 -8.63 3.83 8.62
N MET A 269 -7.90 2.80 9.06
CA MET A 269 -8.28 1.40 8.83
C MET A 269 -7.68 0.43 9.86
N MET A 270 -8.27 -0.75 9.96
CA MET A 270 -7.73 -1.89 10.71
C MET A 270 -7.55 -3.08 9.77
N ALA A 271 -6.39 -3.73 9.81
CA ALA A 271 -6.15 -4.95 9.06
C ALA A 271 -5.92 -6.15 9.98
N ILE A 272 -6.24 -7.33 9.46
CA ILE A 272 -6.02 -8.62 10.12
C ILE A 272 -5.29 -9.57 9.18
N ASP A 273 -4.51 -10.46 9.77
CA ASP A 273 -4.14 -11.71 9.08
C ASP A 273 -5.32 -12.69 9.19
N CYS A 274 -5.83 -13.18 8.06
CA CYS A 274 -6.95 -14.13 8.03
C CYS A 274 -6.45 -15.56 8.26
N VAL A 275 -5.84 -15.80 9.40
CA VAL A 275 -5.32 -17.10 9.87
C VAL A 275 -5.84 -17.36 11.27
N ASP A 276 -5.53 -18.53 11.84
CA ASP A 276 -5.91 -18.86 13.23
C ASP A 276 -5.70 -17.66 14.16
N PRO A 277 -6.76 -17.14 14.79
CA PRO A 277 -6.72 -15.99 15.69
C PRO A 277 -5.55 -16.03 16.66
N ARG A 278 -5.18 -17.19 17.22
CA ARG A 278 -4.07 -17.34 18.19
C ARG A 278 -2.70 -16.93 17.65
N ARG A 279 -2.54 -16.91 16.33
CA ARG A 279 -1.31 -16.53 15.62
C ARG A 279 -1.50 -15.28 14.76
N ALA A 280 -2.75 -14.86 14.57
CA ALA A 280 -3.11 -13.70 13.78
C ALA A 280 -2.69 -12.40 14.49
N ARG A 281 -2.52 -11.37 13.67
CA ARG A 281 -2.13 -10.04 14.11
C ARG A 281 -3.21 -9.06 13.71
N VAL A 282 -3.39 -8.04 14.55
CA VAL A 282 -4.19 -6.87 14.21
C VAL A 282 -3.24 -5.73 13.89
N LYS A 283 -3.52 -4.97 12.85
CA LYS A 283 -2.75 -3.80 12.44
C LYS A 283 -3.66 -2.59 12.38
N ILE A 284 -3.34 -1.55 13.12
CA ILE A 284 -4.08 -0.29 13.10
C ILE A 284 -3.31 0.66 12.21
N TYR A 285 -3.98 1.20 11.18
CA TYR A 285 -3.38 2.17 10.29
C TYR A 285 -3.85 3.56 10.67
N ALA A 286 -2.90 4.45 10.90
CA ALA A 286 -3.17 5.84 11.19
C ALA A 286 -2.21 6.74 10.41
N ARG A 287 -2.70 7.92 10.04
CA ARG A 287 -2.02 8.81 9.10
C ARG A 287 -1.73 10.17 9.69
N THR A 288 -0.50 10.62 9.51
CA THR A 288 -0.07 11.99 9.78
C THR A 288 -0.11 12.85 8.51
N LEU A 289 -0.11 14.18 8.66
CA LEU A 289 0.04 15.08 7.50
C LEU A 289 1.52 15.31 7.17
N SER A 290 2.35 15.44 8.19
CA SER A 290 3.79 15.54 8.02
C SER A 290 4.42 14.18 7.67
N ASN A 291 5.46 14.21 6.85
CA ASN A 291 6.34 13.08 6.53
C ASN A 291 7.77 13.25 7.02
N SER A 292 8.00 14.18 7.95
CA SER A 292 9.34 14.44 8.47
C SER A 292 9.90 13.25 9.24
N ARG A 293 11.23 13.18 9.30
CA ARG A 293 11.94 12.17 10.07
C ARG A 293 11.65 12.26 11.57
N ALA A 294 11.41 13.47 12.08
CA ALA A 294 11.03 13.69 13.47
C ALA A 294 9.69 13.00 13.81
N VAL A 295 8.70 13.07 12.90
CA VAL A 295 7.41 12.38 13.07
C VAL A 295 7.57 10.86 12.98
N LEU A 296 8.42 10.38 12.08
CA LEU A 296 8.79 8.96 12.03
C LEU A 296 9.38 8.49 13.37
N ALA A 297 10.34 9.23 13.93
CA ALA A 297 10.99 8.88 15.20
C ALA A 297 10.00 8.88 16.39
N ASP A 298 9.10 9.87 16.45
CA ASP A 298 8.04 9.93 17.45
C ASP A 298 7.14 8.68 17.37
N ALA A 299 6.71 8.30 16.17
CA ALA A 299 5.87 7.12 15.98
C ALA A 299 6.60 5.79 16.25
N LEU A 300 7.85 5.62 15.80
CA LEU A 300 8.64 4.41 16.06
C LEU A 300 8.84 4.14 17.56
N THR A 301 8.87 5.22 18.36
CA THR A 301 9.04 5.16 19.81
C THR A 301 7.73 5.31 20.59
N LEU A 302 6.60 5.43 19.90
CA LEU A 302 5.30 5.76 20.50
C LEU A 302 5.39 6.94 21.48
N GLY A 303 6.04 8.03 21.06
CA GLY A 303 6.26 9.22 21.87
C GLY A 303 7.15 8.97 23.10
N GLY A 304 8.03 7.97 23.03
CA GLY A 304 8.88 7.52 24.14
C GLY A 304 8.27 6.42 25.02
N ALA A 305 7.00 6.03 24.82
CA ALA A 305 6.39 4.90 25.52
C ALA A 305 6.97 3.53 25.09
N GLN A 306 7.78 3.51 24.03
CA GLN A 306 8.50 2.35 23.55
C GLN A 306 9.93 2.74 23.14
N ALA A 307 10.89 2.47 24.01
CA ALA A 307 12.29 2.82 23.80
C ALA A 307 13.23 1.60 23.97
N ASP A 308 12.74 0.42 23.61
CA ASP A 308 13.60 -0.77 23.52
C ASP A 308 14.66 -0.64 22.42
N GLU A 309 15.66 -1.51 22.46
CA GLU A 309 16.81 -1.50 21.55
C GLU A 309 16.38 -1.48 20.07
N ALA A 310 15.34 -2.24 19.71
CA ALA A 310 14.86 -2.30 18.32
C ALA A 310 14.21 -0.98 17.89
N ALA A 311 13.44 -0.32 18.76
CA ALA A 311 12.86 0.99 18.47
C ALA A 311 13.95 2.06 18.25
N LEU A 312 14.96 2.12 19.13
CA LEU A 312 16.05 3.08 19.03
C LEU A 312 16.94 2.82 17.81
N ALA A 313 17.26 1.55 17.52
CA ALA A 313 17.98 1.16 16.31
C ALA A 313 17.19 1.50 15.03
N GLY A 314 15.86 1.44 15.09
CA GLY A 314 14.99 1.91 14.02
C GLY A 314 15.11 3.41 13.77
N VAL A 315 15.11 4.22 14.82
CA VAL A 315 15.31 5.68 14.69
C VAL A 315 16.69 5.98 14.08
N GLU A 316 17.75 5.35 14.58
CA GLU A 316 19.11 5.55 14.05
C GLU A 316 19.25 5.07 12.59
N THR A 317 18.64 3.93 12.24
CA THR A 317 18.66 3.41 10.87
C THR A 317 17.87 4.32 9.93
N ALA A 318 16.77 4.92 10.40
CA ALA A 318 15.99 5.87 9.60
C ALA A 318 16.81 7.09 9.16
N ASP A 319 17.80 7.54 9.94
CA ASP A 319 18.71 8.62 9.52
C ASP A 319 19.45 8.30 8.22
N LYS A 320 19.78 7.02 8.01
CA LYS A 320 20.56 6.52 6.87
C LYS A 320 19.70 6.37 5.60
N VAL A 321 18.38 6.25 5.71
CA VAL A 321 17.51 5.89 4.57
C VAL A 321 16.36 6.86 4.31
N TRP A 322 15.79 7.51 5.33
CA TRP A 322 14.54 8.25 5.18
C TRP A 322 14.63 9.44 4.21
N HIS A 323 15.77 10.12 4.18
CA HIS A 323 16.02 11.21 3.23
C HIS A 323 16.00 10.71 1.78
N LEU A 324 16.53 9.50 1.50
CA LEU A 324 16.43 8.86 0.18
C LEU A 324 14.97 8.49 -0.15
N LEU A 325 14.24 7.94 0.83
CA LEU A 325 12.83 7.58 0.65
C LEU A 325 11.93 8.80 0.41
N LEU A 326 12.35 10.00 0.82
CA LEU A 326 11.68 11.26 0.49
C LEU A 326 12.23 11.95 -0.75
N ASP A 327 13.11 11.30 -1.50
CA ASP A 327 13.74 11.87 -2.69
C ASP A 327 14.55 13.15 -2.40
N GLU A 328 15.35 13.09 -1.34
CA GLU A 328 16.33 14.09 -0.91
C GLU A 328 17.73 13.45 -0.81
N PRO A 329 18.36 13.04 -1.93
CA PRO A 329 19.63 12.30 -1.93
C PRO A 329 20.83 13.09 -1.39
N GLY A 330 20.70 14.41 -1.22
CA GLY A 330 21.69 15.27 -0.57
C GLY A 330 21.56 15.35 0.96
N GLY A 331 20.59 14.64 1.55
CA GLY A 331 20.26 14.72 2.96
C GLY A 331 19.08 15.65 3.24
N MET A 332 18.52 15.54 4.45
CA MET A 332 17.31 16.26 4.86
C MET A 332 17.37 16.56 6.37
N ALA A 333 16.95 17.76 6.78
CA ALA A 333 16.86 18.10 8.19
C ALA A 333 15.72 17.31 8.88
N ALA A 334 15.86 17.02 10.18
CA ALA A 334 14.90 16.15 10.89
C ALA A 334 13.44 16.61 10.83
N ALA A 335 13.20 17.93 10.88
CA ALA A 335 11.87 18.53 10.82
C ALA A 335 11.41 18.89 9.40
N GLN A 336 12.28 18.78 8.39
CA GLN A 336 11.92 19.05 7.01
C GLN A 336 10.91 18.01 6.53
N ARG A 337 9.94 18.47 5.73
CA ARG A 337 8.86 17.66 5.16
C ARG A 337 8.66 18.04 3.69
N LYS A 338 8.05 17.15 2.91
CA LYS A 338 7.63 17.42 1.54
C LYS A 338 6.11 17.44 1.46
N ASN A 339 5.57 18.44 0.79
CA ASN A 339 4.15 18.49 0.49
C ASN A 339 3.81 17.43 -0.58
N ALA A 340 2.62 16.84 -0.47
CA ALA A 340 2.09 15.98 -1.52
C ALA A 340 1.73 16.81 -2.75
N ARG A 341 1.87 16.23 -3.95
CA ARG A 341 1.45 16.85 -5.22
C ARG A 341 -0.03 17.20 -5.23
N ASP A 342 -0.89 16.28 -4.78
CA ASP A 342 -2.32 16.52 -4.63
C ASP A 342 -2.75 16.38 -3.17
N MET A 343 -2.94 17.51 -2.50
CA MET A 343 -3.38 17.55 -1.11
C MET A 343 -4.83 17.09 -0.91
N ARG A 344 -5.63 16.96 -1.98
CA ARG A 344 -7.01 16.44 -1.93
C ARG A 344 -7.04 14.91 -1.86
N ASN A 345 -5.97 14.25 -2.28
CA ASN A 345 -5.86 12.80 -2.22
C ASN A 345 -5.58 12.32 -0.77
N LEU A 346 -6.07 11.13 -0.40
CA LEU A 346 -5.77 10.47 0.88
C LEU A 346 -4.29 10.07 0.99
N HIS A 347 -3.64 9.76 -0.13
CA HIS A 347 -2.26 9.28 -0.17
C HIS A 347 -1.26 10.40 0.12
N LYS A 348 -1.17 10.85 1.36
CA LYS A 348 -0.25 11.91 1.82
C LYS A 348 0.32 11.62 3.21
N GLY A 349 1.37 12.35 3.58
CA GLY A 349 2.07 12.19 4.86
C GLY A 349 2.62 10.77 5.06
N ILE A 350 2.63 10.28 6.30
CA ILE A 350 3.02 8.90 6.63
C ILE A 350 1.76 8.14 7.05
N CYS A 351 1.54 6.97 6.45
CA CYS A 351 0.59 6.00 6.96
C CYS A 351 1.34 4.97 7.82
N PHE A 352 1.17 5.06 9.13
CA PHE A 352 1.75 4.13 10.08
C PHE A 352 0.84 2.92 10.25
N ALA A 353 1.39 1.72 10.14
CA ALA A 353 0.78 0.49 10.57
C ALA A 353 1.36 0.09 11.93
N PHE A 354 0.53 0.08 12.95
CA PHE A 354 0.84 -0.36 14.30
C PHE A 354 0.36 -1.81 14.47
N GLU A 355 1.30 -2.74 14.57
CA GLU A 355 1.04 -4.19 14.62
C GLU A 355 0.97 -4.66 16.07
N LEU A 356 -0.18 -5.23 16.43
CA LEU A 356 -0.47 -5.81 17.74
C LEU A 356 -0.40 -7.34 17.64
N ARG A 357 0.24 -7.95 18.64
CA ARG A 357 0.41 -9.40 18.78
C ARG A 357 -0.12 -9.84 20.13
N GLN A 358 -0.65 -11.06 20.18
CA GLN A 358 -1.15 -11.63 21.43
C GLN A 358 0.01 -11.97 22.36
N GLY A 359 -0.15 -11.67 23.63
CA GLY A 359 0.87 -11.93 24.65
C GLY A 359 2.10 -11.01 24.58
N GLU A 360 2.11 -10.04 23.67
CA GLU A 360 3.19 -9.06 23.53
C GLU A 360 2.69 -7.67 23.94
N GLU A 361 3.50 -6.94 24.69
CA GLU A 361 3.24 -5.53 25.01
C GLU A 361 3.82 -4.58 23.95
N ARG A 362 4.83 -5.05 23.22
CA ARG A 362 5.46 -4.31 22.13
C ARG A 362 4.49 -4.13 20.98
N VAL A 363 4.48 -2.94 20.39
CA VAL A 363 3.76 -2.62 19.17
C VAL A 363 4.80 -2.39 18.07
N ASP A 364 4.82 -3.25 17.04
CA ASP A 364 5.71 -3.03 15.91
C ASP A 364 5.15 -1.92 15.01
N VAL A 365 6.00 -0.99 14.57
CA VAL A 365 5.58 0.21 13.84
C VAL A 365 6.20 0.20 12.45
N LYS A 366 5.35 0.26 11.42
CA LYS A 366 5.77 0.36 10.02
C LYS A 366 5.25 1.65 9.40
N ALA A 367 6.13 2.47 8.86
CA ALA A 367 5.77 3.68 8.13
C ALA A 367 5.61 3.41 6.64
N HIS A 368 4.57 3.95 6.00
CA HIS A 368 4.36 3.90 4.55
C HIS A 368 4.32 5.31 3.98
N LEU A 369 5.10 5.56 2.92
CA LEU A 369 5.18 6.83 2.20
C LEU A 369 4.66 6.69 0.77
N PRO A 370 3.78 7.60 0.30
CA PRO A 370 3.30 7.62 -1.08
C PRO A 370 4.32 8.26 -2.03
N TRP A 371 5.21 7.46 -2.62
CA TRP A 371 6.23 7.95 -3.55
C TRP A 371 5.65 8.67 -4.76
N GLY A 372 4.51 8.22 -5.29
CA GLY A 372 3.80 8.91 -6.37
C GLY A 372 3.49 10.39 -6.07
N GLN A 373 3.49 10.78 -4.79
CA GLN A 373 3.12 12.11 -4.33
C GLN A 373 4.33 12.99 -3.97
N THR A 374 5.52 12.42 -3.77
CA THR A 374 6.71 13.17 -3.30
C THR A 374 7.98 12.96 -4.12
N SER A 375 8.11 11.85 -4.84
CA SER A 375 9.32 11.53 -5.62
C SER A 375 9.30 12.18 -6.98
N ARG A 376 10.40 12.79 -7.45
CA ARG A 376 10.44 13.51 -8.75
C ARG A 376 10.17 12.63 -9.97
N SER A 377 10.65 11.40 -9.97
CA SER A 377 10.45 10.38 -11.01
C SER A 377 10.69 8.99 -10.44
N ASP A 378 10.14 7.97 -11.08
CA ASP A 378 10.34 6.58 -10.68
C ASP A 378 11.78 6.12 -10.91
N ALA A 379 12.45 6.59 -11.96
CA ALA A 379 13.87 6.30 -12.17
C ALA A 379 14.74 6.78 -10.98
N GLN A 380 14.46 7.97 -10.45
CA GLN A 380 15.14 8.46 -9.24
C GLN A 380 14.71 7.69 -8.00
N THR A 381 13.43 7.31 -7.89
CA THR A 381 12.94 6.46 -6.80
C THR A 381 13.70 5.13 -6.75
N VAL A 382 13.94 4.50 -7.91
CA VAL A 382 14.69 3.24 -8.02
C VAL A 382 16.14 3.42 -7.56
N ASP A 383 16.83 4.48 -7.99
CA ASP A 383 18.19 4.79 -7.50
C ASP A 383 18.21 5.01 -5.98
N ASN A 384 17.30 5.83 -5.46
CA ASN A 384 17.21 6.14 -4.04
C ASN A 384 16.93 4.90 -3.19
N PHE A 385 16.02 4.03 -3.61
CA PHE A 385 15.72 2.80 -2.89
C PHE A 385 16.87 1.81 -2.96
N THR A 386 17.53 1.68 -4.12
CA THR A 386 18.74 0.86 -4.29
C THR A 386 19.83 1.32 -3.33
N ARG A 387 20.07 2.64 -3.24
CA ARG A 387 21.01 3.23 -2.26
C ARG A 387 20.57 2.99 -0.82
N ALA A 388 19.28 3.08 -0.51
CA ALA A 388 18.75 2.80 0.82
C ALA A 388 19.01 1.34 1.24
N LEU A 389 18.82 0.38 0.33
CA LEU A 389 19.15 -1.04 0.54
C LEU A 389 20.66 -1.23 0.81
N ARG A 390 21.53 -0.55 0.04
CA ARG A 390 22.99 -0.59 0.30
C ARG A 390 23.38 0.05 1.63
N ASN A 391 22.73 1.14 2.03
CA ASN A 391 22.99 1.81 3.31
C ASN A 391 22.67 0.93 4.54
N VAL A 392 21.86 -0.12 4.37
CA VAL A 392 21.58 -1.12 5.41
C VAL A 392 22.33 -2.44 5.19
N GLY A 393 23.31 -2.46 4.27
CA GLY A 393 24.20 -3.60 4.00
C GLY A 393 23.57 -4.70 3.13
N TRP A 394 22.59 -4.37 2.29
CA TRP A 394 21.89 -5.34 1.44
C TRP A 394 22.22 -5.14 -0.05
N ASP A 395 23.51 -5.13 -0.39
CA ASP A 395 24.00 -4.89 -1.76
C ASP A 395 23.41 -5.85 -2.80
N ALA A 396 23.34 -7.16 -2.49
CA ALA A 396 22.76 -8.14 -3.40
C ALA A 396 21.26 -7.89 -3.65
N SER A 397 20.51 -7.51 -2.60
CA SER A 397 19.10 -7.14 -2.72
C SER A 397 18.92 -5.84 -3.50
N ALA A 398 19.82 -4.89 -3.33
CA ALA A 398 19.84 -3.65 -4.09
C ALA A 398 20.00 -3.91 -5.59
N ASP A 399 20.98 -4.75 -5.96
CA ASP A 399 21.22 -5.11 -7.36
C ASP A 399 20.03 -5.89 -7.95
N LYS A 400 19.43 -6.81 -7.18
CA LYS A 400 18.23 -7.57 -7.57
C LYS A 400 17.05 -6.63 -7.82
N PHE A 401 16.76 -5.72 -6.88
CA PHE A 401 15.70 -4.73 -7.02
C PHE A 401 15.91 -3.84 -8.25
N ALA A 402 17.13 -3.32 -8.45
CA ALA A 402 17.41 -2.44 -9.58
C ALA A 402 17.17 -3.13 -10.94
N ARG A 403 17.57 -4.41 -11.08
CA ARG A 403 17.27 -5.20 -12.29
C ARG A 403 15.77 -5.40 -12.47
N GLY A 404 15.08 -5.86 -11.43
CA GLY A 404 13.63 -6.12 -11.52
C GLY A 404 12.82 -4.86 -11.80
N ALA A 405 13.17 -3.73 -11.17
CA ALA A 405 12.54 -2.44 -11.45
C ALA A 405 12.78 -2.00 -12.91
N ALA A 406 13.97 -2.24 -13.47
CA ALA A 406 14.25 -1.97 -14.87
C ALA A 406 13.43 -2.84 -15.83
N ASP A 407 13.13 -4.09 -15.46
CA ASP A 407 12.24 -4.95 -16.23
C ASP A 407 10.80 -4.45 -16.19
N THR A 408 10.31 -4.05 -15.00
CA THR A 408 8.97 -3.46 -14.87
C THR A 408 8.83 -2.15 -15.64
N ALA A 409 9.89 -1.34 -15.73
CA ALA A 409 9.89 -0.08 -16.48
C ALA A 409 9.70 -0.26 -17.99
N ARG A 410 9.95 -1.47 -18.53
CA ARG A 410 9.76 -1.80 -19.95
C ARG A 410 8.36 -2.31 -20.27
N LEU A 411 7.53 -2.53 -19.25
CA LEU A 411 6.16 -2.97 -19.45
C LEU A 411 5.34 -1.87 -20.11
N GLN A 412 4.36 -2.27 -20.92
CA GLN A 412 3.44 -1.34 -21.57
C GLN A 412 2.71 -0.49 -20.52
N GLY A 413 2.60 0.81 -20.78
CA GLY A 413 1.94 1.77 -19.89
C GLY A 413 2.84 2.36 -18.80
N GLN A 414 4.05 1.84 -18.60
CA GLN A 414 5.01 2.38 -17.64
C GLN A 414 5.88 3.49 -18.26
N ASP A 415 6.10 4.56 -17.51
CA ASP A 415 6.97 5.68 -17.90
C ASP A 415 7.75 6.19 -16.69
N TYR A 416 8.94 5.61 -16.47
CA TYR A 416 9.74 5.90 -15.29
C TYR A 416 10.45 7.26 -15.34
N SER A 417 10.30 8.03 -16.43
CA SER A 417 10.69 9.43 -16.45
C SER A 417 9.78 10.30 -15.57
N LYS A 418 8.56 9.82 -15.29
CA LYS A 418 7.58 10.43 -14.40
C LYS A 418 7.51 9.64 -13.09
N ALA A 419 6.84 10.21 -12.10
CA ALA A 419 6.55 9.51 -10.86
C ALA A 419 5.21 8.77 -11.00
N GLY A 420 5.14 7.58 -10.44
CA GLY A 420 3.86 6.96 -10.16
C GLY A 420 3.75 5.44 -10.32
N GLY A 421 4.61 4.85 -11.15
CA GLY A 421 4.75 3.41 -11.30
C GLY A 421 5.30 2.76 -10.03
N LEU A 422 6.09 3.47 -9.21
CA LEU A 422 6.37 3.09 -7.82
C LEU A 422 5.47 3.92 -6.89
N SER A 423 4.38 3.29 -6.42
CA SER A 423 3.29 3.98 -5.72
C SER A 423 3.65 4.34 -4.28
N TYR A 424 4.25 3.41 -3.56
CA TYR A 424 4.54 3.50 -2.13
C TYR A 424 5.89 2.86 -1.77
N VAL A 425 6.40 3.24 -0.60
CA VAL A 425 7.44 2.50 0.11
C VAL A 425 7.04 2.30 1.56
N SER A 426 7.48 1.20 2.16
CA SER A 426 7.40 1.02 3.61
C SER A 426 8.76 0.84 4.24
N TYR A 427 8.88 1.33 5.47
CA TYR A 427 10.04 1.20 6.34
C TYR A 427 9.58 0.69 7.71
N ASN A 428 10.29 -0.29 8.25
CA ASN A 428 10.13 -0.79 9.61
C ASN A 428 11.51 -1.22 10.15
N TYR A 429 11.67 -1.15 11.45
CA TYR A 429 12.75 -1.82 12.17
C TYR A 429 12.15 -2.55 13.38
N GLY A 430 12.12 -3.88 13.29
CA GLY A 430 11.60 -4.73 14.36
C GLY A 430 12.72 -5.46 15.08
N THR A 431 12.35 -6.43 15.92
CA THR A 431 13.30 -7.34 16.60
C THR A 431 14.15 -8.18 15.64
N LYS A 432 13.71 -8.30 14.37
CA LYS A 432 14.43 -8.98 13.29
C LYS A 432 15.31 -8.04 12.45
N GLY A 433 15.39 -6.76 12.83
CA GLY A 433 16.14 -5.73 12.14
C GLY A 433 15.31 -4.94 11.12
N CYS A 434 16.02 -4.28 10.21
CA CYS A 434 15.44 -3.47 9.15
C CYS A 434 14.56 -4.31 8.23
N TYR A 435 13.49 -3.69 7.74
CA TYR A 435 12.52 -4.26 6.83
C TYR A 435 12.05 -3.13 5.90
N MET A 436 12.12 -3.35 4.58
CA MET A 436 11.61 -2.39 3.60
C MET A 436 10.78 -3.09 2.53
N SER A 437 9.77 -2.38 2.00
CA SER A 437 9.00 -2.86 0.85
C SER A 437 8.76 -1.75 -0.15
N SER A 438 8.95 -2.04 -1.44
CA SER A 438 8.55 -1.17 -2.55
C SER A 438 7.21 -1.63 -3.08
N TYR A 439 6.32 -0.70 -3.42
CA TYR A 439 4.99 -0.96 -3.97
C TYR A 439 4.93 -0.37 -5.38
N PHE A 440 4.27 -1.07 -6.28
CA PHE A 440 4.19 -0.74 -7.68
C PHE A 440 2.72 -0.54 -8.08
N SER A 441 2.48 0.38 -9.01
CA SER A 441 1.16 0.56 -9.63
C SER A 441 1.22 0.15 -11.10
N PRO A 442 0.23 -0.61 -11.59
CA PRO A 442 0.10 -0.91 -13.01
C PRO A 442 -0.36 0.31 -13.83
N LEU A 443 -0.76 1.43 -13.20
CA LEU A 443 -1.21 2.66 -13.85
C LEU A 443 -2.38 2.42 -14.83
N VAL A 444 -3.37 1.64 -14.36
CA VAL A 444 -4.43 1.07 -15.20
C VAL A 444 -5.50 2.08 -15.59
N GLN A 445 -5.78 3.06 -14.74
CA GLN A 445 -6.84 4.03 -15.00
C GLN A 445 -6.33 5.16 -15.87
N GLU A 446 -6.99 5.33 -17.02
CA GLU A 446 -6.98 6.60 -17.73
C GLU A 446 -7.89 7.58 -16.96
N ASN A 447 -7.51 8.87 -16.89
CA ASN A 447 -8.17 9.88 -16.07
C ASN A 447 -9.71 9.79 -16.10
N LEU A 448 -10.31 9.24 -15.04
CA LEU A 448 -11.74 9.30 -14.74
C LEU A 448 -12.19 10.72 -14.40
#